data_AF-A0AAT9LWR3-F1
#
_entry.id   AF-A0AAT9LWR3-F1
#
_cell.length_a   1.000
_cell.length_b   1.000
_cell.length_c   1.000
_cell.angle_alpha   90.00
_cell.angle_beta   90.00
_cell.angle_gamma   90.00
#
_symmetry.space_group_name_H-M   'P 1'
#
loop_
_entity.id
_entity.type
_entity.pdbx_description
1 polymer ?
#
loop_
_entity_poly.entity_id
_entity_poly.type
_entity_poly.pdbx_seq_one_letter_code
_entity_poly.pdbx_strand_id
1 'polypeptide(L)'
;MTLFVVDGGHRDRHEAEHFALELAPAASLLCTHVVREPSPHHAVWLELDGPADYEPVRDREGGRAFRFPGQDALRGSLPVRELLALSAIDRVVGVGCTVANDTVVDTRDYVRPVYADGLLTLHVTPAAADSVVPLEVEGGHVC
;
A
#
# COMPACT_ATOMS: atom_id res chain seq x y z
N MET A 1 -18.02 5.27 0.17
CA MET A 1 -16.73 5.17 0.88
C MET A 1 -16.59 6.28 1.91
N THR A 2 -16.45 5.89 3.17
CA THR A 2 -16.19 6.76 4.31
C THR A 2 -14.80 6.44 4.85
N LEU A 3 -14.07 7.47 5.27
CA LEU A 3 -12.69 7.37 5.73
C LEU A 3 -12.65 7.27 7.26
N PHE A 4 -11.85 6.33 7.78
CA PHE A 4 -11.64 6.13 9.21
C PHE A 4 -10.16 5.99 9.54
N VAL A 5 -9.81 6.22 10.80
CA VAL A 5 -8.48 5.93 11.35
C VAL A 5 -8.62 4.98 12.51
N VAL A 6 -7.75 3.98 12.55
CA VAL A 6 -7.62 3.02 13.64
C VAL A 6 -6.21 3.11 14.18
N ASP A 7 -6.11 3.28 15.50
CA ASP A 7 -4.85 3.48 16.19
C ASP A 7 -4.88 2.71 17.53
N GLY A 8 -4.06 1.65 17.58
CA GLY A 8 -3.87 0.83 18.78
C GLY A 8 -2.56 1.13 19.52
N GLY A 9 -1.78 2.13 19.09
CA GLY A 9 -0.46 2.42 19.66
C GLY A 9 0.62 1.36 19.36
N HIS A 10 0.44 0.56 18.31
CA HIS A 10 1.35 -0.53 17.94
C HIS A 10 2.70 -0.01 17.44
N ARG A 11 3.80 -0.48 18.03
CA ARG A 11 5.17 -0.14 17.57
C ARG A 11 5.64 -0.99 16.41
N ASP A 12 5.06 -2.17 16.25
CA ASP A 12 5.32 -3.04 15.12
C ASP A 12 4.28 -2.79 14.03
N ARG A 13 4.77 -2.63 12.79
CA ARG A 13 3.92 -2.37 11.63
C ARG A 13 2.99 -3.55 11.33
N HIS A 14 3.50 -4.78 11.40
CA HIS A 14 2.72 -5.98 11.08
C HIS A 14 1.62 -6.21 12.12
N GLU A 15 1.89 -5.94 13.40
CA GLU A 15 0.86 -5.95 14.43
C GLU A 15 -0.27 -4.95 14.15
N ALA A 16 0.08 -3.71 13.77
CA ALA A 16 -0.91 -2.68 13.41
C ALA A 16 -1.75 -3.08 12.17
N GLU A 17 -1.10 -3.63 11.15
CA GLU A 17 -1.75 -4.09 9.92
C GLU A 17 -2.68 -5.28 10.18
N HIS A 18 -2.23 -6.26 10.95
CA HIS A 18 -3.04 -7.42 11.35
C HIS A 18 -4.27 -6.98 12.14
N PHE A 19 -4.07 -6.11 13.15
CA PHE A 19 -5.17 -5.53 13.94
C PHE A 19 -6.21 -4.83 13.05
N ALA A 20 -5.76 -4.02 12.08
CA ALA A 20 -6.67 -3.31 11.17
C ALA A 20 -7.44 -4.26 10.24
N LEU A 21 -6.83 -5.36 9.78
CA LEU A 21 -7.51 -6.38 8.97
C LEU A 21 -8.60 -7.12 9.75
N GLU A 22 -8.34 -7.42 11.02
CA GLU A 22 -9.34 -8.06 11.90
C GLU A 22 -10.49 -7.11 12.23
N LEU A 23 -10.18 -5.83 12.46
CA LEU A 23 -11.16 -4.82 12.83
C LEU A 23 -12.07 -4.42 11.66
N ALA A 24 -11.50 -4.30 10.46
CA ALA A 24 -12.20 -3.82 9.27
C ALA A 24 -12.03 -4.76 8.06
N PRO A 25 -12.54 -6.01 8.14
CA PRO A 25 -12.33 -7.01 7.09
C PRO A 25 -12.96 -6.62 5.75
N ALA A 26 -13.96 -5.74 5.75
CA ALA A 26 -14.63 -5.24 4.55
C ALA A 26 -14.02 -3.94 3.98
N ALA A 27 -12.96 -3.39 4.59
CA ALA A 27 -12.30 -2.21 4.06
C ALA A 27 -11.61 -2.52 2.73
N SER A 28 -11.78 -1.61 1.77
CA SER A 28 -11.34 -1.76 0.38
C SER A 28 -9.92 -1.23 0.16
N LEU A 29 -9.54 -0.18 0.90
CA LEU A 29 -8.21 0.40 0.94
C LEU A 29 -7.79 0.52 2.40
N LEU A 30 -6.60 0.01 2.74
CA LEU A 30 -5.97 0.25 4.03
C LEU A 30 -4.53 0.68 3.82
N CYS A 31 -4.14 1.74 4.53
CA CYS A 31 -2.80 2.29 4.49
C CYS A 31 -2.23 2.52 5.89
N THR A 32 -1.04 1.99 6.12
CA THR A 32 -0.30 2.17 7.36
C THR A 32 0.53 3.45 7.29
N HIS A 33 0.49 4.24 8.34
CA HIS A 33 1.29 5.46 8.48
C HIS A 33 1.93 5.53 9.85
N VAL A 34 2.94 6.38 10.00
CA VAL A 34 3.66 6.57 11.26
C VAL A 34 3.10 7.80 11.96
N VAL A 35 2.59 7.60 13.17
CA VAL A 35 2.23 8.67 14.09
C VAL A 35 3.46 8.99 14.93
N ARG A 36 3.86 10.26 14.99
CA ARG A 36 5.12 10.67 15.65
C ARG A 36 4.97 10.97 17.14
N GLU A 37 3.81 11.43 17.55
CA GLU A 37 3.52 11.90 18.91
C GLU A 37 2.28 11.19 19.47
N PRO A 38 2.17 11.01 20.80
CA PRO A 38 3.16 11.35 21.83
C PRO A 38 4.38 10.42 21.85
N SER A 39 4.30 9.26 21.20
CA SER A 39 5.44 8.37 20.98
C SER A 39 5.32 7.69 19.63
N PRO A 40 6.41 7.43 18.88
CA PRO A 40 6.32 6.82 17.55
C PRO A 40 5.60 5.45 17.56
N HIS A 41 4.57 5.32 16.73
CA HIS A 41 3.80 4.09 16.52
C HIS A 41 3.15 4.09 15.14
N HIS A 42 2.48 2.98 14.80
CA HIS A 42 1.77 2.77 13.55
C HIS A 42 0.26 2.88 13.77
N ALA A 43 -0.37 3.69 12.93
CA ALA A 43 -1.82 3.76 12.79
C ALA A 43 -2.20 3.44 11.34
N VAL A 44 -3.46 3.08 11.13
CA VAL A 44 -3.98 2.73 9.80
C VAL A 44 -5.17 3.62 9.50
N TRP A 45 -5.17 4.25 8.32
CA TRP A 45 -6.39 4.80 7.78
C TRP A 45 -6.98 3.83 6.75
N LEU A 46 -8.31 3.81 6.65
CA LEU A 46 -9.03 2.86 5.84
C LEU A 46 -10.26 3.47 5.18
N GLU A 47 -10.60 2.95 3.99
CA GLU A 47 -11.85 3.25 3.29
C GLU A 47 -12.81 2.08 3.43
N LEU A 48 -13.97 2.36 4.03
CA LEU A 48 -15.06 1.41 4.21
C LEU A 48 -16.29 1.86 3.43
N ASP A 49 -17.03 0.90 2.87
CA ASP A 49 -18.37 1.15 2.35
C ASP A 49 -19.41 0.95 3.44
N GLY A 50 -20.13 2.03 3.74
CA GLY A 50 -21.20 2.03 4.73
C GLY A 50 -20.79 2.67 6.07
N PRO A 51 -21.74 2.74 7.01
CA PRO A 51 -21.49 3.26 8.34
C PRO A 51 -20.58 2.31 9.13
N ALA A 52 -19.73 2.88 9.99
CA ALA A 52 -18.99 2.16 11.02
C ALA A 52 -19.29 2.80 12.38
N ASP A 53 -19.08 2.05 13.46
CA ASP A 53 -19.26 2.55 14.84
C ASP A 53 -18.10 3.46 15.31
N TYR A 54 -17.30 3.98 14.37
CA TYR A 54 -16.15 4.86 14.60
C TYR A 54 -16.41 6.24 14.01
N GLU A 55 -15.77 7.26 14.55
CA GLU A 55 -15.86 8.61 14.01
C GLU A 55 -15.13 8.72 12.66
N PRO A 56 -15.79 9.20 11.60
CA PRO A 56 -15.14 9.37 10.31
C PRO A 56 -14.18 10.55 10.34
N VAL A 57 -13.06 10.41 9.63
CA VAL A 57 -12.12 11.52 9.41
C VAL A 57 -12.30 12.10 8.01
N ARG A 58 -11.84 13.34 7.81
CA ARG A 58 -11.96 14.03 6.52
C ARG A 58 -10.75 13.86 5.64
N ASP A 59 -9.58 13.85 6.26
CA ASP A 59 -8.31 13.88 5.58
C ASP A 59 -7.62 12.53 5.70
N ARG A 60 -7.08 12.10 4.57
CA ARG A 60 -6.30 10.87 4.43
C ARG A 60 -4.83 11.21 4.63
N GLU A 61 -4.20 10.53 5.57
CA GLU A 61 -2.76 10.63 5.76
C GLU A 61 -2.01 9.96 4.59
N GLY A 62 -0.78 10.37 4.34
CA GLY A 62 0.11 9.59 3.48
C GLY A 62 0.41 8.24 4.14
N GLY A 63 0.62 7.18 3.36
CA GLY A 63 0.87 5.86 3.94
C GLY A 63 1.23 4.79 2.94
N ARG A 64 1.56 3.60 3.43
CA ARG A 64 1.80 2.43 2.58
C ARG A 64 0.57 1.56 2.56
N ALA A 65 0.04 1.30 1.37
CA ALA A 65 -1.09 0.39 1.23
C ALA A 65 -0.64 -1.06 1.41
N PHE A 66 -1.44 -1.81 2.17
CA PHE A 66 -1.30 -3.25 2.35
C PHE A 66 -2.59 -4.01 2.00
N ARG A 67 -3.69 -3.26 1.79
CA ARG A 67 -4.89 -3.71 1.07
C ARG A 67 -5.33 -2.64 0.09
N PHE A 68 -5.64 -3.02 -1.14
CA PHE A 68 -6.24 -2.13 -2.15
C PHE A 68 -6.96 -2.95 -3.24
N PRO A 69 -7.91 -2.36 -3.99
CA PRO A 69 -8.62 -3.07 -5.05
C PRO A 69 -7.67 -3.62 -6.12
N GLY A 70 -7.89 -4.89 -6.52
CA GLY A 70 -7.12 -5.57 -7.56
C GLY A 70 -5.76 -6.13 -7.12
N GLN A 71 -5.38 -5.98 -5.85
CA GLN A 71 -4.11 -6.50 -5.32
C GLN A 71 -3.89 -8.00 -5.59
N ASP A 72 -4.94 -8.83 -5.47
CA ASP A 72 -4.83 -10.29 -5.66
C ASP A 72 -4.42 -10.68 -7.09
N ALA A 73 -4.66 -9.80 -8.07
CA ALA A 73 -4.29 -10.02 -9.47
C ALA A 73 -2.81 -9.68 -9.75
N LEU A 74 -2.12 -9.01 -8.83
CA LEU A 74 -0.74 -8.55 -9.02
C LEU A 74 0.30 -9.63 -8.67
N ARG A 75 0.25 -10.73 -9.41
CA ARG A 75 1.11 -11.91 -9.19
C ARG A 75 2.06 -12.16 -10.35
N GLY A 76 3.25 -12.68 -10.03
CA GLY A 76 4.30 -12.96 -11.02
C GLY A 76 4.82 -11.72 -11.73
N SER A 77 5.08 -11.84 -13.04
CA SER A 77 5.63 -10.75 -13.85
C SER A 77 4.57 -10.15 -14.76
N LEU A 78 4.31 -8.85 -14.62
CA LEU A 78 3.28 -8.12 -15.36
C LEU A 78 3.87 -6.85 -16.00
N PRO A 79 3.49 -6.49 -17.23
CA PRO A 79 3.83 -5.17 -17.76
C PRO A 79 3.08 -4.09 -16.98
N VAL A 80 3.69 -2.91 -16.83
CA VAL A 80 3.10 -1.77 -16.09
C VAL A 80 1.66 -1.48 -16.52
N ARG A 81 1.37 -1.50 -17.82
CA ARG A 81 0.01 -1.28 -18.34
C ARG A 81 -1.04 -2.25 -17.79
N GLU A 82 -0.67 -3.50 -17.56
CA GLU A 82 -1.57 -4.53 -17.07
C GLU A 82 -1.75 -4.38 -15.55
N LEU A 83 -0.67 -4.11 -14.82
CA LEU A 83 -0.71 -3.81 -13.40
C LEU A 83 -1.65 -2.62 -13.10
N LEU A 84 -1.57 -1.54 -13.87
CA LEU A 84 -2.45 -0.37 -13.73
C LEU A 84 -3.90 -0.67 -14.14
N ALA A 85 -4.13 -1.54 -15.14
CA ALA A 85 -5.47 -1.91 -15.57
C ALA A 85 -6.18 -2.85 -14.59
N LEU A 86 -5.42 -3.68 -13.86
CA LEU A 86 -5.94 -4.70 -12.96
C LEU A 86 -6.12 -4.22 -11.52
N SER A 87 -5.55 -3.06 -11.15
CA SER A 87 -5.51 -2.60 -9.76
C SER A 87 -5.82 -1.13 -9.60
N ALA A 88 -6.04 -0.71 -8.36
CA ALA A 88 -6.22 0.69 -8.00
C ALA A 88 -4.91 1.50 -7.99
N ILE A 89 -3.79 0.94 -8.44
CA ILE A 89 -2.52 1.68 -8.53
C ILE A 89 -2.66 2.72 -9.66
N ASP A 90 -2.44 3.99 -9.34
CA ASP A 90 -2.58 5.09 -10.30
C ASP A 90 -1.36 5.23 -11.21
N ARG A 91 -0.16 4.90 -10.69
CA ARG A 91 1.09 5.04 -11.43
C ARG A 91 2.22 4.18 -10.88
N VAL A 92 3.17 3.87 -11.75
CA VAL A 92 4.44 3.21 -11.40
C VAL A 92 5.59 4.20 -11.61
N VAL A 93 6.45 4.34 -10.61
CA VAL A 93 7.60 5.25 -10.63
C VAL A 93 8.89 4.47 -10.39
N GLY A 94 9.82 4.57 -11.34
CA GLY A 94 11.16 4.00 -11.21
C GLY A 94 12.05 4.84 -10.30
N VAL A 95 12.62 4.22 -9.29
CA VAL A 95 13.67 4.81 -8.45
C VAL A 95 15.01 4.57 -9.14
N GLY A 96 15.55 5.62 -9.76
CA GLY A 96 16.82 5.55 -10.48
C GLY A 96 16.74 4.88 -11.87
N CYS A 97 15.55 4.66 -12.40
CA CYS A 97 15.33 4.13 -13.75
C CYS A 97 14.10 4.74 -14.43
N THR A 98 14.05 4.61 -15.76
CA THR A 98 12.86 4.95 -16.53
C THR A 98 11.92 3.75 -16.58
N VAL A 99 10.62 4.00 -16.42
CA VAL A 99 9.57 3.00 -16.50
C VAL A 99 8.62 3.39 -17.60
N ALA A 100 8.33 2.46 -18.51
CA ALA A 100 7.36 2.57 -19.58
C ALA A 100 6.23 1.57 -19.39
N ASN A 101 5.15 1.70 -20.17
CA ASN A 101 3.96 0.86 -20.07
C ASN A 101 4.23 -0.64 -20.33
N ASP A 102 5.27 -0.95 -21.08
CA ASP A 102 5.74 -2.30 -21.41
C ASP A 102 6.88 -2.80 -20.51
N THR A 103 7.41 -1.95 -19.62
CA THR A 103 8.37 -2.38 -18.61
C THR A 103 7.74 -3.47 -17.75
N VAL A 104 8.44 -4.59 -17.61
CA VAL A 104 7.97 -5.75 -16.84
C VAL A 104 8.30 -5.53 -15.37
N VAL A 105 7.27 -5.58 -14.53
CA VAL A 105 7.37 -5.59 -13.08
C VAL A 105 7.29 -7.04 -12.61
N ASP A 106 8.37 -7.56 -12.05
CA ASP A 106 8.32 -8.78 -11.24
C ASP A 106 7.76 -8.40 -9.85
N THR A 107 6.49 -8.72 -9.61
CA THR A 107 5.80 -8.31 -8.38
C THR A 107 6.30 -9.06 -7.16
N ARG A 108 7.01 -10.19 -7.34
CA ARG A 108 7.41 -11.11 -6.26
C ARG A 108 6.25 -11.52 -5.36
N ASP A 109 5.03 -11.46 -5.90
CA ASP A 109 3.77 -11.66 -5.20
C ASP A 109 3.59 -10.75 -3.95
N TYR A 110 4.35 -9.65 -3.86
CA TYR A 110 4.32 -8.70 -2.76
C TYR A 110 4.38 -7.25 -3.26
N VAL A 111 3.24 -6.55 -3.23
CA VAL A 111 3.10 -5.19 -3.77
C VAL A 111 2.56 -4.27 -2.69
N ARG A 112 3.35 -3.26 -2.30
CA ARG A 112 2.97 -2.24 -1.31
C ARG A 112 3.20 -0.82 -1.83
N PRO A 113 2.23 -0.28 -2.60
CA PRO A 113 2.33 1.06 -3.14
C PRO A 113 2.17 2.11 -2.02
N VAL A 114 2.65 3.31 -2.29
CA VAL A 114 2.52 4.46 -1.39
C VAL A 114 1.32 5.27 -1.80
N TYR A 115 0.41 5.49 -0.87
CA TYR A 115 -0.60 6.52 -1.01
C TYR A 115 -0.01 7.88 -0.58
N ALA A 116 0.00 8.84 -1.50
CA ALA A 116 0.37 10.23 -1.22
C ALA A 116 -0.32 11.16 -2.22
N ASP A 117 -0.77 12.33 -1.74
CA ASP A 117 -1.32 13.40 -2.58
C ASP A 117 -2.44 12.97 -3.53
N GLY A 118 -3.35 12.11 -3.08
CA GLY A 118 -4.45 11.64 -3.95
C GLY A 118 -4.15 10.34 -4.71
N LEU A 119 -2.91 9.87 -4.71
CA LEU A 119 -2.43 8.88 -5.66
C LEU A 119 -1.77 7.67 -4.99
N LEU A 120 -2.14 6.48 -5.44
CA LEU A 120 -1.52 5.21 -5.10
C LEU A 120 -0.38 4.92 -6.08
N THR A 121 0.85 5.18 -5.63
CA THR A 121 2.07 5.09 -6.45
C THR A 121 2.90 3.88 -6.08
N LEU A 122 3.09 2.96 -7.03
CA LEU A 122 4.04 1.86 -6.87
C LEU A 122 5.45 2.33 -7.23
N HIS A 123 6.36 2.29 -6.26
CA HIS A 123 7.77 2.56 -6.49
C HIS A 123 8.48 1.24 -6.82
N VAL A 124 9.30 1.27 -7.88
CA VAL A 124 10.05 0.11 -8.35
C VAL A 124 11.53 0.43 -8.52
N THR A 125 12.39 -0.58 -8.41
CA THR A 125 13.83 -0.47 -8.65
C THR A 125 14.27 -1.45 -9.75
N PRO A 126 15.40 -1.18 -10.44
CA PRO A 126 15.95 -2.13 -11.40
C PRO A 126 16.21 -3.52 -10.81
N ALA A 127 15.91 -4.55 -11.59
CA ALA A 127 16.23 -5.94 -11.30
C ALA A 127 17.02 -6.56 -12.47
N ALA A 128 17.20 -7.87 -12.47
CA ALA A 128 17.88 -8.58 -13.55
C ALA A 128 17.02 -8.57 -14.84
N ALA A 129 17.68 -8.74 -16.00
CA ALA A 129 17.01 -8.95 -17.30
C ALA A 129 15.99 -7.86 -17.69
N ASP A 130 16.37 -6.58 -17.54
CA ASP A 130 15.58 -5.40 -17.92
C ASP A 130 14.19 -5.30 -17.26
N SER A 131 13.97 -6.05 -16.17
CA SER A 131 12.78 -5.94 -15.35
C SER A 131 12.99 -4.99 -14.17
N VAL A 132 11.89 -4.65 -13.51
CA VAL A 132 11.88 -3.90 -12.26
C VAL A 132 11.12 -4.67 -11.20
N VAL A 133 11.38 -4.39 -9.94
CA VAL A 133 10.72 -5.03 -8.79
C VAL A 133 10.18 -3.96 -7.83
N PRO A 134 9.10 -4.22 -7.08
CA PRO A 134 8.66 -3.35 -6.00
C PRO A 134 9.81 -2.97 -5.05
N LEU A 135 9.85 -1.70 -4.63
CA LEU A 135 10.86 -1.18 -3.72
C LEU A 135 10.81 -1.87 -2.34
N GLU A 136 9.59 -2.13 -1.85
CA GLU A 136 9.38 -2.86 -0.60
C GLU A 136 9.51 -4.36 -0.83
N VAL A 137 10.24 -5.04 0.06
CA VAL A 137 10.41 -6.49 0.06
C VAL A 137 9.65 -7.09 1.24
N GLU A 138 9.06 -8.27 1.04
CA GLU A 138 8.47 -9.03 2.13
C GLU A 138 9.54 -9.39 3.17
N GLY A 139 9.26 -9.19 4.45
CA GLY A 139 10.19 -9.54 5.54
C GLY A 139 11.41 -8.62 5.68
N GLY A 140 11.35 -7.38 5.19
CA GLY A 140 12.40 -6.36 5.35
C GLY A 140 12.61 -5.87 6.79
N HIS A 141 13.04 -6.76 7.69
CA HIS A 141 13.80 -6.41 8.90
C HIS A 141 15.21 -6.96 8.73
N VAL A 142 16.11 -6.14 8.20
CA VAL A 142 17.55 -6.29 8.44
C VAL A 142 18.13 -4.90 8.64
N CYS A 143 18.25 -4.51 9.91
CA CYS A 143 19.29 -3.59 10.38
C CYS A 143 20.03 -4.32 11.50
#